data_AF-A0A533YZ95-F1
#
_entry.id   AF-A0A533YZ95-F1
#
_cell.length_a   1.000
_cell.length_b   1.000
_cell.length_c   1.000
_cell.angle_alpha   90.00
_cell.angle_beta   90.00
_cell.angle_gamma   90.00
#
_symmetry.space_group_name_H-M   'P 1'
#
loop_
_entity.id
_entity.type
_entity.pdbx_description
1 polymer ?
#
loop_
_entity_poly.entity_id
_entity_poly.type
_entity_poly.pdbx_seq_one_letter_code
_entity_poly.pdbx_strand_id
1 'polypeptide(L)'
;MRTLAMDLAAATIMAEGTVLWIEAANQFDLYAFAEAAKRWGDPPETLLKRLRIARAFTIYQLGALATDGLERALRQYPDAVTVVSEPLALAWDAEVPLAEARRVLRTLAAGLQRVRQQGHRLVLTAPD
;
A
#
# COMPACT_ATOMS: atom_id res chain seq x y z
N MET A 1 -12.25 5.03 -6.96
CA MET A 1 -11.24 3.94 -7.07
C MET A 1 -11.02 3.05 -5.82
N ARG A 2 -11.29 3.52 -4.59
CA ARG A 2 -10.99 2.83 -3.32
C ARG A 2 -11.56 1.42 -3.17
N THR A 3 -12.80 1.18 -3.60
CA THR A 3 -13.44 -0.14 -3.52
C THR A 3 -12.70 -1.19 -4.35
N LEU A 4 -12.17 -0.79 -5.51
CA LEU A 4 -11.48 -1.69 -6.44
C LEU A 4 -10.12 -2.17 -5.88
N ALA A 5 -9.39 -1.29 -5.19
CA ALA A 5 -8.16 -1.67 -4.50
C ALA A 5 -8.43 -2.61 -3.33
N MET A 6 -9.50 -2.38 -2.57
CA MET A 6 -9.93 -3.28 -1.49
C MET A 6 -10.37 -4.64 -2.04
N ASP A 7 -11.14 -4.68 -3.12
CA ASP A 7 -11.59 -5.93 -3.75
C ASP A 7 -10.42 -6.71 -4.35
N LEU A 8 -9.46 -6.04 -5.00
CA LEU A 8 -8.24 -6.68 -5.53
C LEU A 8 -7.36 -7.24 -4.41
N ALA A 9 -7.21 -6.50 -3.31
CA ALA A 9 -6.48 -6.98 -2.14
C ALA A 9 -7.18 -8.20 -1.51
N ALA A 10 -8.50 -8.17 -1.37
CA ALA A 10 -9.28 -9.31 -0.89
C ALA A 10 -9.13 -10.53 -1.82
N ALA A 11 -9.30 -10.36 -3.14
CA ALA A 11 -9.15 -11.43 -4.12
C ALA A 11 -7.72 -12.01 -4.17
N THR A 12 -6.69 -11.17 -3.98
CA THR A 12 -5.30 -11.63 -3.88
C THR A 12 -5.11 -12.58 -2.69
N ILE A 13 -5.67 -12.19 -1.54
CA ILE A 13 -5.58 -13.00 -0.32
C ILE A 13 -6.32 -14.32 -0.46
N MET A 14 -7.49 -14.31 -1.12
CA MET A 14 -8.26 -15.53 -1.44
C MET A 14 -7.47 -16.51 -2.32
N ALA A 15 -6.66 -15.99 -3.26
CA ALA A 15 -5.74 -16.79 -4.06
C ALA A 15 -4.46 -17.17 -3.28
N GLU A 16 -4.55 -17.20 -1.95
CA GLU A 16 -3.47 -17.47 -1.00
C GLU A 16 -2.28 -16.49 -1.05
N GLY A 17 -2.50 -15.27 -1.54
CA GLY A 17 -1.49 -14.22 -1.55
C GLY A 17 -1.32 -13.51 -0.20
N THR A 18 -0.22 -12.78 -0.06
CA THR A 18 -0.02 -11.77 1.00
C THR A 18 -0.26 -10.39 0.40
N VAL A 19 -0.88 -9.50 1.16
CA VAL A 19 -1.02 -8.08 0.77
C VAL A 19 -0.17 -7.22 1.68
N LEU A 20 0.73 -6.44 1.08
CA LEU A 20 1.44 -5.36 1.75
C LEU A 20 0.71 -4.05 1.46
N TRP A 21 0.15 -3.41 2.47
CA TRP A 21 -0.59 -2.16 2.32
C TRP A 21 0.21 -0.99 2.91
N ILE A 22 0.67 -0.09 2.06
CA ILE A 22 1.25 1.20 2.46
C ILE A 22 0.14 2.24 2.42
N GLU A 23 -0.20 2.80 3.57
CA GLU A 23 -1.30 3.77 3.72
C GLU A 23 -0.74 5.17 4.00
N ALA A 24 -1.11 6.16 3.17
CA ALA A 24 -0.66 7.54 3.31
C ALA A 24 -1.78 8.54 3.66
N ALA A 25 -3.07 8.17 3.57
CA ALA A 25 -4.18 9.08 3.88
C ALA A 25 -4.82 8.85 5.26
N ASN A 26 -4.38 7.81 5.99
CA ASN A 26 -5.03 7.35 7.22
C ASN A 26 -6.52 7.03 7.01
N GLN A 27 -6.88 6.50 5.83
CA GLN A 27 -8.26 6.20 5.44
C GLN A 27 -8.54 4.71 5.31
N PHE A 28 -7.59 3.85 5.65
CA PHE A 28 -7.79 2.40 5.60
C PHE A 28 -8.89 1.96 6.56
N ASP A 29 -9.96 1.39 6.00
CA ASP A 29 -11.11 0.87 6.73
C ASP A 29 -11.03 -0.67 6.82
N LEU A 30 -10.76 -1.16 8.03
CA LEU A 30 -10.66 -2.58 8.33
C LEU A 30 -12.00 -3.31 8.18
N TYR A 31 -13.11 -2.64 8.50
CA TYR A 31 -14.44 -3.23 8.40
C TYR A 31 -14.86 -3.35 6.94
N ALA A 32 -14.63 -2.31 6.13
CA ALA A 32 -14.87 -2.38 4.69
C ALA A 32 -14.03 -3.48 4.02
N PHE A 33 -12.79 -3.67 4.47
CA PHE A 33 -11.91 -4.74 3.98
C PHE A 33 -12.40 -6.13 4.39
N ALA A 34 -12.85 -6.32 5.64
CA ALA A 34 -13.45 -7.57 6.11
C ALA A 34 -14.76 -7.89 5.38
N GLU A 35 -15.60 -6.90 5.09
CA GLU A 35 -16.82 -7.09 4.29
C GLU A 35 -16.49 -7.44 2.83
N ALA A 36 -15.42 -6.87 2.26
CA ALA A 36 -14.93 -7.30 0.96
C ALA A 36 -14.52 -8.77 0.98
N ALA A 37 -13.76 -9.20 2.00
CA ALA A 37 -13.37 -10.59 2.19
C ALA A 37 -14.56 -11.56 2.20
N LYS A 38 -15.61 -11.22 2.96
CA LYS A 38 -16.83 -12.02 3.05
C LYS A 38 -17.50 -12.21 1.69
N ARG A 39 -17.51 -11.17 0.84
CA ARG A 39 -18.04 -11.28 -0.54
C ARG A 39 -17.30 -12.32 -1.38
N TRP A 40 -16.03 -12.56 -1.07
CA TRP A 40 -15.19 -13.54 -1.79
C TRP A 40 -15.11 -14.91 -1.11
N GLY A 41 -15.73 -15.10 0.06
CA GLY A 41 -15.94 -16.40 0.69
C GLY A 41 -14.95 -16.83 1.77
N ASP A 42 -13.97 -16.00 2.16
CA ASP A 42 -13.08 -16.31 3.31
C ASP A 42 -13.60 -15.75 4.64
N PRO A 43 -13.26 -16.41 5.77
CA PRO A 43 -13.37 -15.83 7.09
C PRO A 43 -12.44 -14.61 7.22
N PRO A 44 -12.90 -13.48 7.79
CA PRO A 44 -12.07 -12.29 8.00
C PRO A 44 -10.76 -12.58 8.75
N GLU A 45 -10.72 -13.57 9.63
CA GLU A 45 -9.55 -13.95 10.40
C GLU A 45 -8.39 -14.47 9.53
N THR A 46 -8.70 -15.23 8.48
CA THR A 46 -7.70 -15.72 7.50
C THR A 46 -7.11 -14.53 6.74
N LEU A 47 -7.97 -13.59 6.38
CA LEU A 47 -7.59 -12.41 5.63
C LEU A 47 -6.69 -11.47 6.44
N LEU A 48 -7.04 -11.22 7.71
CA LEU A 48 -6.24 -10.37 8.60
C LEU A 48 -4.83 -10.92 8.84
N LYS A 49 -4.61 -12.24 8.81
CA LYS A 49 -3.28 -12.85 8.96
C LYS A 49 -2.35 -12.61 7.76
N ARG A 50 -2.95 -12.43 6.57
CA ARG A 50 -2.24 -12.25 5.28
C ARG A 50 -2.15 -10.78 4.87
N LEU A 51 -2.77 -9.86 5.61
CA LEU A 51 -2.64 -8.42 5.45
C LEU A 51 -1.52 -7.85 6.33
N ARG A 52 -0.60 -7.08 5.74
CA ARG A 52 0.43 -6.32 6.45
C ARG A 52 0.28 -4.84 6.14
N ILE A 53 -0.06 -4.03 7.13
CA ILE A 53 -0.28 -2.60 6.94
C ILE A 53 0.89 -1.82 7.53
N ALA A 54 1.45 -0.90 6.75
CA ALA A 54 2.35 0.14 7.20
C ALA A 54 1.70 1.50 6.94
N ARG A 55 1.50 2.30 8.00
CA ARG A 55 0.93 3.65 7.89
C ARG A 55 2.06 4.68 7.92
N ALA A 56 2.07 5.56 6.93
CA ALA A 56 2.85 6.78 6.96
C ALA A 56 1.97 7.92 7.51
N PHE A 57 2.48 8.65 8.50
CA PHE A 57 1.86 9.86 9.03
C PHE A 57 2.56 11.13 8.54
N THR A 58 3.75 10.99 7.95
CA THR A 58 4.49 12.09 7.35
C THR A 58 5.02 11.68 5.99
N ILE A 59 5.21 12.66 5.10
CA ILE A 59 5.79 12.40 3.78
C ILE A 59 7.17 11.72 3.89
N TYR A 60 7.97 12.05 4.89
CA TYR A 60 9.27 11.42 5.14
C TYR A 60 9.16 9.94 5.46
N GLN A 61 8.19 9.56 6.30
CA GLN A 61 7.90 8.15 6.60
C GLN A 61 7.46 7.40 5.34
N LEU A 62 6.65 8.03 4.47
CA LEU A 62 6.25 7.44 3.20
C LEU A 62 7.46 7.17 2.30
N GLY A 63 8.40 8.12 2.20
CA GLY A 63 9.65 7.93 1.47
C GLY A 63 10.52 6.79 2.01
N ALA A 64 10.64 6.67 3.34
CA ALA A 64 11.37 5.57 3.99
C ALA A 64 10.70 4.21 3.78
N LEU A 65 9.36 4.16 3.84
CA LEU A 65 8.60 2.94 3.58
C LEU A 65 8.75 2.48 2.12
N ALA A 66 8.74 3.40 1.16
CA ALA A 66 8.85 3.08 -0.26
C ALA A 66 10.24 2.62 -0.72
N THR A 67 11.25 2.75 0.14
CA THR A 67 12.62 2.32 -0.11
C THR A 67 12.93 1.08 0.72
N ASP A 68 13.72 1.23 1.79
CA ASP A 68 14.22 0.11 2.60
C ASP A 68 13.09 -0.67 3.29
N GLY A 69 11.98 0.00 3.60
CA GLY A 69 10.78 -0.59 4.19
C GLY A 69 10.19 -1.69 3.30
N LEU A 70 9.88 -1.32 2.06
CA LEU A 70 9.21 -2.18 1.09
C LEU A 70 10.14 -3.29 0.61
N GLU A 71 11.41 -3.00 0.32
CA GLU A 71 12.37 -4.02 -0.08
C GLU A 71 12.55 -5.10 0.99
N ARG A 72 12.61 -4.71 2.28
CA ARG A 72 12.68 -5.66 3.39
C ARG A 72 11.41 -6.50 3.51
N ALA A 73 10.24 -5.89 3.35
CA ALA A 73 8.97 -6.61 3.41
C ALA A 73 8.85 -7.62 2.26
N LEU A 74 9.26 -7.26 1.04
CA LEU A 74 9.22 -8.14 -0.12
C LEU A 74 10.25 -9.27 -0.05
N ARG A 75 11.39 -9.10 0.65
CA ARG A 75 12.28 -10.24 0.96
C ARG A 75 11.60 -11.28 1.86
N GLN A 76 10.72 -10.84 2.76
CA GLN A 76 9.97 -11.73 3.64
C GLN A 76 8.71 -12.31 2.95
N TYR A 77 8.13 -11.56 2.01
CA TYR A 77 6.91 -11.89 1.29
C TYR A 77 7.09 -11.66 -0.22
N PRO A 78 7.88 -12.51 -0.92
CA PRO A 78 8.29 -12.28 -2.31
C PRO A 78 7.10 -12.23 -3.28
N ASP A 79 6.06 -13.00 -3.00
CA ASP A 79 4.87 -13.09 -3.85
C ASP A 79 3.77 -12.09 -3.45
N ALA A 80 4.03 -11.15 -2.54
CA ALA A 80 3.00 -10.23 -2.10
C ALA A 80 2.56 -9.27 -3.21
N VAL A 81 1.27 -8.90 -3.20
CA VAL A 81 0.79 -7.72 -3.92
C VAL A 81 0.93 -6.52 -2.99
N THR A 82 1.65 -5.51 -3.46
CA THR A 82 1.82 -4.27 -2.70
C THR A 82 0.80 -3.24 -3.16
N VAL A 83 -0.03 -2.76 -2.24
CA VAL A 83 -0.96 -1.64 -2.44
C VAL A 83 -0.36 -0.39 -1.80
N VAL A 84 -0.22 0.68 -2.58
CA VAL A 84 0.15 2.00 -2.08
C VAL A 84 -1.08 2.90 -2.19
N SER A 85 -1.72 3.11 -1.06
CA SER A 85 -2.97 3.86 -0.94
C SER A 85 -2.69 5.35 -0.77
N GLU A 86 -3.26 6.15 -1.66
CA GLU A 86 -3.22 7.61 -1.67
C GLU A 86 -1.81 8.20 -1.49
N PRO A 87 -0.80 7.77 -2.27
CA PRO A 87 0.61 8.14 -2.08
C PRO A 87 0.89 9.64 -2.14
N LEU A 88 -0.04 10.42 -2.68
CA LEU A 88 0.10 11.85 -2.81
C LEU A 88 -0.53 12.62 -1.64
N ALA A 89 -1.35 11.99 -0.79
CA ALA A 89 -2.08 12.66 0.29
C ALA A 89 -1.16 13.47 1.22
N LEU A 90 -0.02 12.89 1.60
CA LEU A 90 0.98 13.54 2.47
C LEU A 90 1.80 14.63 1.77
N ALA A 91 1.75 14.71 0.43
CA ALA A 91 2.40 15.78 -0.33
C ALA A 91 1.55 17.04 -0.43
N TRP A 92 0.25 16.95 -0.11
CA TRP A 92 -0.67 18.08 -0.07
C TRP A 92 -0.76 18.77 1.29
N ASP A 93 -0.02 18.29 2.29
CA ASP A 93 0.08 18.95 3.59
C ASP A 93 0.70 20.35 3.42
N ALA A 94 -0.02 21.38 3.90
CA ALA A 94 0.38 22.78 3.78
C ALA A 94 1.69 23.09 4.53
N GLU A 95 2.05 22.28 5.52
CA GLU A 95 3.30 22.42 6.26
C GLU A 95 4.51 21.84 5.52
N VAL A 96 4.30 21.11 4.41
CA VAL A 96 5.38 20.49 3.63
C VAL A 96 5.83 21.44 2.49
N PRO A 97 7.10 21.87 2.48
CA PRO A 97 7.62 22.68 1.39
C PRO A 97 7.57 21.94 0.04
N LEU A 98 7.16 22.63 -1.03
CA LEU A 98 7.03 22.02 -2.37
C LEU A 98 8.31 21.33 -2.88
N ALA A 99 9.48 21.90 -2.58
CA ALA A 99 10.76 21.31 -2.95
C ALA A 99 10.98 19.96 -2.25
N GLU A 100 10.54 19.85 -1.01
CA GLU A 100 10.61 18.65 -0.21
C GLU A 100 9.60 17.60 -0.65
N ALA A 101 8.36 17.99 -0.90
CA ALA A 101 7.35 17.12 -1.50
C ALA A 101 7.85 16.49 -2.80
N ARG A 102 8.39 17.31 -3.71
CA ARG A 102 8.99 16.84 -4.96
C ARG A 102 10.18 15.91 -4.75
N ARG A 103 11.01 16.15 -3.74
CA ARG A 103 12.16 15.28 -3.42
C ARG A 103 11.66 13.91 -2.99
N VAL A 104 10.72 13.86 -2.07
CA VAL A 104 10.22 12.59 -1.53
C VAL A 104 9.37 11.83 -2.55
N LEU A 105 8.54 12.50 -3.35
CA LEU A 105 7.79 11.85 -4.42
C LEU A 105 8.71 11.21 -5.48
N ARG A 106 9.86 11.84 -5.78
CA ARG A 106 10.88 11.22 -6.63
C ARG A 106 11.48 9.97 -5.99
N THR A 107 11.77 10.01 -4.69
CA THR A 107 12.25 8.84 -3.93
C THR A 107 11.23 7.70 -3.95
N LEU A 108 9.95 8.01 -3.68
CA LEU A 108 8.84 7.06 -3.76
C LEU A 108 8.76 6.43 -5.15
N ALA A 109 8.71 7.25 -6.21
CA ALA A 109 8.63 6.76 -7.58
C ALA A 109 9.81 5.85 -7.95
N ALA A 110 11.04 6.22 -7.56
CA ALA A 110 12.22 5.41 -7.79
C ALA A 110 12.18 4.07 -7.04
N GLY A 111 11.72 4.06 -5.79
CA GLY A 111 11.55 2.84 -4.99
C GLY A 111 10.53 1.89 -5.62
N LEU A 112 9.34 2.41 -5.98
CA LEU A 112 8.30 1.61 -6.63
C LEU A 112 8.75 1.10 -8.01
N GLN A 113 9.52 1.87 -8.76
CA GLN A 113 10.09 1.42 -10.03
C GLN A 113 11.06 0.25 -9.86
N ARG A 114 11.93 0.27 -8.84
CA ARG A 114 12.82 -0.86 -8.53
C ARG A 114 12.04 -2.11 -8.19
N VAL A 115 11.04 -1.98 -7.33
CA VAL A 115 10.17 -3.09 -6.94
C VAL A 115 9.47 -3.70 -8.16
N ARG A 116 8.98 -2.87 -9.08
CA ARG A 116 8.40 -3.34 -10.36
C ARG A 116 9.43 -4.04 -11.25
N GLN A 117 10.65 -3.51 -11.36
CA GLN A 117 11.73 -4.10 -12.15
C GLN A 117 12.17 -5.48 -11.62
N GLN A 118 11.99 -5.72 -10.32
CA GLN A 118 12.22 -7.01 -9.67
C GLN A 118 11.06 -8.01 -9.88
N GLY A 119 10.00 -7.63 -10.61
CA GLY A 119 8.86 -8.50 -10.94
C GLY A 119 7.74 -8.49 -9.90
N HIS A 120 7.84 -7.67 -8.85
CA HIS A 120 6.78 -7.57 -7.85
C HIS A 120 5.57 -6.80 -8.36
N ARG A 121 4.40 -7.19 -7.84
CA ARG A 121 3.10 -6.62 -8.22
C ARG A 121 2.79 -5.40 -7.37
N LEU A 122 2.39 -4.32 -8.03
CA LEU A 122 2.09 -3.03 -7.41
C LEU A 122 0.74 -2.51 -7.86
N VAL A 123 0.00 -1.93 -6.91
CA VAL A 123 -1.25 -1.22 -7.12
C VAL A 123 -1.11 0.13 -6.45
N LEU A 124 -1.43 1.21 -7.16
CA LEU A 124 -1.48 2.56 -6.60
C LEU A 124 -2.92 3.05 -6.65
N THR A 125 -3.40 3.66 -5.58
CA THR A 125 -4.66 4.41 -5.60
C THR A 125 -4.37 5.90 -5.70
N ALA A 126 -5.35 6.66 -6.16
CA ALA A 126 -5.31 8.11 -6.18
C ALA A 126 -6.73 8.60 -5.90
N PRO A 127 -6.89 9.86 -5.45
CA PRO A 127 -8.21 10.44 -5.30
C PRO A 127 -8.87 10.51 -6.67
N ASP A 128 -10.21 10.37 -6.68
CA ASP A 128 -11.01 10.56 -7.89
C ASP A 128 -10.99 12.04 -8.34
#